data_AF-A0ABC9VPH9-F1
#
_entry.id   AF-A0ABC9VPH9-F1
#
_cell.length_a   1.000
_cell.length_b   1.000
_cell.length_c   1.000
_cell.angle_alpha   90.00
_cell.angle_beta   90.00
_cell.angle_gamma   90.00
#
_symmetry.space_group_name_H-M   'P 1'
#
loop_
_entity.id
_entity.type
_entity.pdbx_description
1 polymer ?
#
loop_
_entity_poly.entity_id
_entity_poly.type
_entity_poly.pdbx_seq_one_letter_code
_entity_poly.pdbx_strand_id
1 'polypeptide(L)'
;MPTTNSPAITGDGIGLGKEVGADLVGMGFIQLMPVSDPKTGELFTGLQTPPENYIMVNKEGKRFVNEFAERDTLAKAAIANGGLFYLIADDKIKATAYNTTQESIDAQVKAGTLFRANTLADLAKQIGMKPEVLEDTIKKYNSYVDAGEDPEFGKSAFNLKCEAAPFYATPRKTAIHHTMGGLRIDTKARVINKDGAVIKGLYAAGEIAGGIHAGNRLGGNSLADIFTFGRIAANTAFAEKNN
;
A
#
# COMPACT_ATOMS: atom_id res chain seq x y z
N MET A 1 3.28 11.22 -9.26
CA MET A 1 2.80 9.97 -8.65
C MET A 1 1.53 10.31 -7.88
N PRO A 2 0.44 9.53 -7.97
CA PRO A 2 -0.75 9.79 -7.17
C PRO A 2 -0.48 9.56 -5.68
N THR A 3 -1.43 9.98 -4.83
CA THR A 3 -1.36 9.79 -3.37
C THR A 3 -2.63 9.12 -2.89
N THR A 4 -2.51 8.28 -1.86
CA THR A 4 -3.67 7.68 -1.18
C THR A 4 -4.32 8.65 -0.19
N ASN A 5 -3.74 9.84 -0.02
CA ASN A 5 -4.09 10.77 1.05
C ASN A 5 -5.25 11.67 0.66
N SER A 6 -5.98 12.14 1.68
CA SER A 6 -6.89 13.28 1.55
C SER A 6 -6.12 14.51 1.04
N PRO A 7 -6.74 15.38 0.23
CA PRO A 7 -6.11 16.62 -0.22
C PRO A 7 -5.73 17.58 0.93
N ALA A 8 -6.26 17.37 2.13
CA ALA A 8 -5.93 18.16 3.32
C ALA A 8 -4.59 17.78 3.99
N ILE A 9 -3.91 16.72 3.54
CA ILE A 9 -2.65 16.26 4.14
C ILE A 9 -1.47 16.97 3.45
N THR A 10 -1.20 18.21 3.87
CA THR A 10 -0.22 19.11 3.24
C THR A 10 1.02 19.39 4.09
N GLY A 11 1.04 18.95 5.36
CA GLY A 11 2.18 19.13 6.27
C GLY A 11 2.16 20.45 7.06
N ASP A 12 1.06 21.19 7.06
CA ASP A 12 0.95 22.50 7.72
C ASP A 12 1.32 22.43 9.21
N GLY A 13 0.93 21.36 9.91
CA GLY A 13 1.30 21.15 11.32
C GLY A 13 2.80 20.98 11.55
N ILE A 14 3.54 20.41 10.59
CA ILE A 14 5.01 20.37 10.63
C ILE A 14 5.57 21.79 10.49
N GLY A 15 4.99 22.60 9.59
CA GLY A 15 5.32 24.02 9.44
C GLY A 15 5.17 24.79 10.76
N LEU A 16 4.01 24.69 11.40
CA LEU A 16 3.72 25.32 12.69
C LEU A 16 4.70 24.90 13.79
N GLY A 17 5.04 23.60 13.86
CA GLY A 17 6.03 23.12 14.82
C GLY A 17 7.43 23.73 14.60
N LYS A 18 7.85 23.85 13.33
CA LYS A 18 9.14 24.48 13.00
C LYS A 18 9.21 25.95 13.41
N GLU A 19 8.12 26.69 13.26
CA GLU A 19 8.06 28.12 13.62
C GLU A 19 8.30 28.37 15.11
N VAL A 20 7.91 27.41 15.97
CA VAL A 20 8.16 27.46 17.42
C VAL A 20 9.42 26.71 17.86
N GLY A 21 10.28 26.33 16.90
CA GLY A 21 11.60 25.75 17.16
C GLY A 21 11.65 24.23 17.34
N ALA A 22 10.59 23.50 16.99
CA ALA A 22 10.60 22.04 17.06
C ALA A 22 11.68 21.43 16.16
N ASP A 23 12.32 20.36 16.64
CA ASP A 23 13.18 19.50 15.83
C ASP A 23 12.35 18.52 14.99
N LEU A 24 12.92 18.10 13.86
CA LEU A 24 12.33 17.10 12.99
C LEU A 24 13.20 15.86 12.95
N VAL A 25 12.57 14.70 12.82
CA VAL A 25 13.27 13.43 12.65
C VAL A 25 12.63 12.62 11.53
N GLY A 26 13.45 11.94 10.73
CA GLY A 26 12.96 10.98 9.73
C GLY A 26 12.33 11.57 8.46
N MET A 27 12.46 12.88 8.19
CA MET A 27 11.77 13.56 7.06
C MET A 27 12.08 12.99 5.67
N GLY A 28 13.19 12.27 5.49
CA GLY A 28 13.55 11.62 4.23
C GLY A 28 12.86 10.27 3.99
N PHE A 29 12.13 9.74 4.98
CA PHE A 29 11.48 8.44 4.89
C PHE A 29 10.00 8.60 4.53
N ILE A 30 9.69 8.33 3.27
CA ILE A 30 8.33 8.30 2.71
C ILE A 30 8.00 6.87 2.31
N GLN A 31 6.89 6.34 2.82
CA GLN A 31 6.39 5.03 2.41
C GLN A 31 5.45 5.18 1.22
N LEU A 32 5.65 4.29 0.24
CA LEU A 32 4.75 4.11 -0.89
C LEU A 32 3.78 2.96 -0.61
N MET A 33 2.54 3.10 -1.06
CA MET A 33 1.67 1.95 -1.25
C MET A 33 2.01 1.30 -2.59
N PRO A 34 2.32 -0.01 -2.63
CA PRO A 34 2.71 -0.67 -3.87
C PRO A 34 1.55 -0.89 -4.84
N VAL A 35 0.36 -1.16 -4.30
CA VAL A 35 -0.85 -1.51 -5.05
C VAL A 35 -1.89 -0.43 -4.83
N SER A 36 -2.09 0.43 -5.83
CA SER A 36 -3.08 1.52 -5.79
C SER A 36 -3.63 1.78 -7.19
N ASP A 37 -4.76 2.47 -7.25
CA ASP A 37 -5.33 2.96 -8.50
C ASP A 37 -4.30 3.79 -9.30
N PRO A 38 -4.07 3.50 -10.59
CA PRO A 38 -3.07 4.21 -11.39
C PRO A 38 -3.33 5.72 -11.55
N LYS A 39 -4.59 6.15 -11.46
CA LYS A 39 -5.01 7.53 -11.70
C LYS A 39 -5.23 8.26 -10.39
N THR A 40 -6.02 7.71 -9.48
CA THR A 40 -6.43 8.40 -8.25
C THR A 40 -5.48 8.12 -7.08
N GLY A 41 -4.79 6.99 -7.08
CA GLY A 41 -4.02 6.51 -5.92
C GLY A 41 -4.89 5.86 -4.85
N GLU A 42 -6.20 5.69 -5.08
CA GLU A 42 -7.09 5.02 -4.15
C GLU A 42 -6.69 3.55 -3.94
N LEU A 43 -6.90 3.06 -2.73
CA LEU A 43 -6.57 1.68 -2.37
C LEU A 43 -7.64 0.73 -2.87
N PHE A 44 -8.89 0.98 -2.50
CA PHE A 44 -9.99 0.02 -2.61
C PHE A 44 -10.77 0.09 -3.94
N THR A 45 -10.14 0.56 -5.02
CA THR A 45 -10.71 0.43 -6.36
C THR A 45 -10.37 -0.94 -6.96
N GLY A 46 -11.09 -1.37 -7.98
CA GLY A 46 -10.85 -2.61 -8.70
C GLY A 46 -11.06 -3.86 -7.85
N LEU A 47 -10.50 -4.98 -8.30
CA LEU A 47 -10.44 -6.19 -7.49
C LEU A 47 -9.18 -6.16 -6.63
N GLN A 48 -9.38 -6.12 -5.32
CA GLN A 48 -8.30 -6.22 -4.35
C GLN A 48 -8.53 -7.38 -3.39
N THR A 49 -7.60 -8.32 -3.41
CA THR A 49 -7.65 -9.57 -2.64
C THR A 49 -6.59 -9.58 -1.54
N PRO A 50 -6.60 -10.59 -0.67
CA PRO A 50 -5.50 -10.85 0.25
C PRO A 50 -4.16 -11.07 -0.50
N PRO A 51 -3.01 -10.64 0.05
CA PRO A 51 -1.70 -10.77 -0.61
C PRO A 51 -1.30 -12.20 -1.01
N GLU A 52 -1.76 -13.22 -0.28
CA GLU A 52 -1.57 -14.62 -0.64
C GLU A 52 -2.17 -14.97 -2.01
N ASN A 53 -3.19 -14.24 -2.45
CA ASN A 53 -3.84 -14.39 -3.76
C ASN A 53 -3.37 -13.39 -4.81
N TYR A 54 -2.35 -12.57 -4.53
CA TYR A 54 -1.80 -11.66 -5.54
C TYR A 54 -1.00 -12.41 -6.61
N ILE A 55 -1.33 -12.09 -7.86
CA ILE A 55 -0.56 -12.45 -9.06
C ILE A 55 -0.28 -11.13 -9.77
N MET A 56 0.92 -10.58 -9.59
CA MET A 56 1.31 -9.28 -10.17
C MET A 56 2.04 -9.52 -11.47
N VAL A 57 1.47 -9.07 -12.59
CA VAL A 57 2.11 -9.18 -13.91
C VAL A 57 2.44 -7.80 -14.48
N ASN A 58 3.59 -7.70 -15.14
CA ASN A 58 4.00 -6.51 -15.89
C ASN A 58 3.21 -6.36 -17.20
N LYS A 59 3.53 -5.33 -17.99
CA LYS A 59 2.86 -5.06 -19.28
C LYS A 59 3.10 -6.13 -20.34
N GLU A 60 4.11 -6.98 -20.15
CA GLU A 60 4.41 -8.12 -21.02
C GLU A 60 3.72 -9.41 -20.56
N GLY A 61 2.99 -9.38 -19.43
CA GLY A 61 2.26 -10.53 -18.89
C GLY A 61 3.09 -11.44 -17.99
N LYS A 62 4.28 -11.01 -17.54
CA LYS A 62 5.18 -11.80 -16.68
C LYS A 62 5.13 -11.32 -15.23
N ARG A 63 5.25 -12.24 -14.29
CA ARG A 63 5.54 -11.92 -12.89
C ARG A 63 6.90 -11.24 -12.77
N PHE A 64 7.08 -10.41 -11.74
CA PHE A 64 8.30 -9.59 -11.59
C PHE A 64 8.76 -9.39 -10.14
N VAL A 65 8.02 -9.91 -9.16
CA VAL A 65 8.34 -9.75 -7.74
C VAL A 65 7.65 -10.83 -6.92
N ASN A 66 8.18 -11.10 -5.73
CA ASN A 66 7.46 -11.81 -4.68
C ASN A 66 6.30 -10.94 -4.18
N GLU A 67 5.06 -11.30 -4.52
CA GLU A 67 3.87 -10.50 -4.21
C GLU A 67 3.51 -10.46 -2.72
N PHE A 68 4.14 -11.30 -1.89
CA PHE A 68 3.97 -11.32 -0.43
C PHE A 68 5.09 -10.57 0.32
N ALA A 69 6.02 -9.93 -0.40
CA ALA A 69 7.09 -9.17 0.21
C ALA A 69 6.63 -7.84 0.85
N GLU A 70 7.52 -7.22 1.62
CA GLU A 70 7.29 -5.92 2.23
C GLU A 70 7.00 -4.81 1.20
N ARG A 71 6.26 -3.78 1.62
CA ARG A 71 5.80 -2.66 0.76
C ARG A 71 6.92 -2.01 -0.04
N ASP A 72 8.08 -1.81 0.58
CA ASP A 72 9.26 -1.22 -0.07
C ASP A 72 9.77 -2.06 -1.23
N THR A 73 9.84 -3.38 -1.06
CA THR A 73 10.26 -4.32 -2.11
C THR A 73 9.27 -4.29 -3.27
N LEU A 74 7.98 -4.38 -2.97
CA LEU A 74 6.91 -4.33 -3.98
C LEU A 74 6.92 -3.00 -4.75
N ALA A 75 7.05 -1.87 -4.05
CA ALA A 75 7.03 -0.54 -4.65
C ALA A 75 8.27 -0.31 -5.53
N LYS A 76 9.46 -0.69 -5.06
CA LYS A 76 10.70 -0.61 -5.84
C LYS A 76 10.62 -1.47 -7.11
N ALA A 77 10.13 -2.71 -6.99
CA ALA A 77 9.96 -3.60 -8.13
C ALA A 77 8.95 -3.03 -9.14
N ALA A 78 7.81 -2.51 -8.69
CA ALA A 78 6.81 -1.89 -9.55
C ALA A 78 7.38 -0.67 -10.30
N ILE A 79 8.16 0.19 -9.64
CA ILE A 79 8.81 1.36 -10.27
C ILE A 79 9.86 0.91 -11.29
N ALA A 80 10.72 -0.04 -10.93
CA ALA A 80 11.74 -0.58 -11.84
C ALA A 80 11.13 -1.26 -13.08
N ASN A 81 9.92 -1.81 -12.93
CA ASN A 81 9.12 -2.40 -13.99
C ASN A 81 8.35 -1.36 -14.85
N GLY A 82 8.65 -0.06 -14.73
CA GLY A 82 7.99 1.00 -15.50
C GLY A 82 6.69 1.53 -14.88
N GLY A 83 6.33 1.08 -13.68
CA GLY A 83 5.27 1.64 -12.83
C GLY A 83 3.91 0.97 -12.99
N LEU A 84 3.40 0.81 -14.21
CA LEU A 84 2.09 0.17 -14.45
C LEU A 84 2.23 -1.36 -14.48
N PHE A 85 1.41 -2.04 -13.70
CA PHE A 85 1.28 -3.49 -13.69
C PHE A 85 -0.18 -3.89 -13.48
N TYR A 86 -0.48 -5.18 -13.53
CA TYR A 86 -1.83 -5.70 -13.36
C TYR A 86 -1.87 -6.76 -12.25
N LEU A 87 -2.93 -6.73 -11.45
CA LEU A 87 -3.33 -7.88 -10.64
C LEU A 87 -4.23 -8.78 -11.47
N ILE A 88 -3.85 -10.05 -11.60
CA ILE A 88 -4.65 -11.07 -12.26
C ILE A 88 -5.42 -11.88 -11.21
N ALA A 89 -6.70 -12.11 -11.47
CA ALA A 89 -7.57 -12.90 -10.62
C ALA A 89 -8.55 -13.71 -11.50
N ASP A 90 -9.08 -14.79 -10.93
CA ASP A 90 -10.19 -15.55 -11.49
C ASP A 90 -11.44 -15.43 -10.59
N ASP A 91 -12.50 -16.17 -10.87
CA ASP A 91 -13.75 -16.08 -10.11
C ASP A 91 -13.59 -16.55 -8.65
N LYS A 92 -12.71 -17.54 -8.39
CA LYS A 92 -12.42 -18.04 -7.04
C LYS A 92 -11.61 -17.03 -6.24
N ILE A 93 -10.58 -16.45 -6.85
CA ILE A 93 -9.78 -15.39 -6.22
C ILE A 93 -10.64 -14.16 -5.96
N LYS A 94 -11.52 -13.78 -6.90
CA LYS A 94 -12.50 -12.68 -6.75
C LYS A 94 -13.37 -12.86 -5.50
N ALA A 95 -13.76 -14.10 -5.15
CA ALA A 95 -14.56 -14.38 -3.96
C ALA A 95 -13.86 -13.99 -2.64
N THR A 96 -12.54 -13.77 -2.66
CA THR A 96 -11.76 -13.30 -1.51
C THR A 96 -11.59 -11.78 -1.46
N ALA A 97 -12.10 -11.05 -2.46
CA ALA A 97 -11.87 -9.62 -2.59
C ALA A 97 -12.50 -8.80 -1.45
N TYR A 98 -11.78 -7.78 -1.01
CA TYR A 98 -12.26 -6.80 -0.03
C TYR A 98 -13.11 -5.74 -0.72
N ASN A 99 -14.14 -5.25 -0.03
CA ASN A 99 -14.91 -4.06 -0.42
C ASN A 99 -15.39 -4.05 -1.89
N THR A 100 -15.66 -5.23 -2.47
CA THR A 100 -16.04 -5.35 -3.87
C THR A 100 -17.41 -6.01 -4.00
N THR A 101 -18.29 -5.42 -4.81
CA THR A 101 -19.58 -6.00 -5.21
C THR A 101 -19.61 -6.30 -6.70
N GLN A 102 -20.49 -7.20 -7.14
CA GLN A 102 -20.66 -7.48 -8.57
C GLN A 102 -21.04 -6.22 -9.36
N GLU A 103 -21.90 -5.37 -8.80
CA GLU A 103 -22.26 -4.06 -9.38
C GLU A 103 -21.02 -3.15 -9.57
N SER A 104 -20.16 -3.06 -8.54
CA SER A 104 -18.93 -2.26 -8.64
C SER A 104 -17.94 -2.80 -9.68
N ILE A 105 -17.89 -4.13 -9.86
CA ILE A 105 -17.07 -4.77 -10.90
C ILE A 105 -17.62 -4.41 -12.27
N ASP A 106 -18.92 -4.58 -12.49
CA ASP A 106 -19.55 -4.32 -13.78
C ASP A 106 -19.45 -2.84 -14.17
N ALA A 107 -19.59 -1.93 -13.20
CA ALA A 107 -19.37 -0.50 -13.41
C ALA A 107 -17.93 -0.19 -13.84
N GLN A 108 -16.93 -0.80 -13.20
CA GLN A 108 -15.52 -0.58 -13.54
C GLN A 108 -15.12 -1.23 -14.87
N VAL A 109 -15.70 -2.39 -15.20
CA VAL A 109 -15.54 -3.01 -16.53
C VAL A 109 -16.11 -2.10 -17.61
N LYS A 110 -17.31 -1.55 -17.40
CA LYS A 110 -17.91 -0.58 -18.32
C LYS A 110 -17.07 0.71 -18.45
N ALA A 111 -16.44 1.15 -17.36
CA ALA A 111 -15.58 2.32 -17.34
C ALA A 111 -14.17 2.07 -17.93
N GLY A 112 -13.79 0.81 -18.19
CA GLY A 112 -12.46 0.45 -18.67
C GLY A 112 -11.36 0.56 -17.61
N THR A 113 -11.72 0.58 -16.32
CA THR A 113 -10.77 0.61 -15.19
C THR A 113 -10.55 -0.77 -14.55
N LEU A 114 -11.33 -1.77 -14.98
CA LEU A 114 -11.16 -3.18 -14.66
C LEU A 114 -11.43 -3.98 -15.95
N PHE A 115 -10.70 -5.06 -16.19
CA PHE A 115 -10.88 -5.88 -17.39
C PHE A 115 -11.43 -7.26 -17.00
N ARG A 116 -12.30 -7.83 -17.85
CA ARG A 116 -12.94 -9.13 -17.64
C ARG A 116 -13.00 -9.91 -18.94
N ALA A 117 -12.65 -11.20 -18.89
CA ALA A 117 -12.80 -12.12 -20.02
C ALA A 117 -13.08 -13.56 -19.57
N ASN A 118 -13.61 -14.39 -20.46
CA ASN A 118 -13.84 -15.81 -20.18
C ASN A 118 -12.59 -16.69 -20.40
N THR A 119 -11.55 -16.14 -21.03
CA THR A 119 -10.27 -16.82 -21.26
C THR A 119 -9.12 -15.88 -20.94
N LEU A 120 -7.97 -16.44 -20.56
CA LEU A 120 -6.73 -15.66 -20.34
C LEU A 120 -6.25 -15.03 -21.65
N ALA A 121 -6.39 -15.72 -22.79
CA ALA A 121 -6.05 -15.17 -24.10
C ALA A 121 -6.84 -13.89 -24.43
N ASP A 122 -8.15 -13.87 -24.17
CA ASP A 122 -8.96 -12.69 -24.43
C ASP A 122 -8.69 -11.58 -23.42
N LEU A 123 -8.41 -11.93 -22.15
CA LEU A 123 -7.98 -10.96 -21.15
C LEU A 123 -6.66 -10.28 -21.56
N ALA A 124 -5.66 -11.08 -21.98
CA ALA A 124 -4.37 -10.59 -22.46
C ALA A 124 -4.53 -9.62 -23.63
N LYS A 125 -5.35 -9.97 -24.63
CA LYS A 125 -5.65 -9.09 -25.76
C LYS A 125 -6.27 -7.75 -25.32
N GLN A 126 -7.22 -7.78 -24.38
CA GLN A 126 -7.86 -6.56 -23.87
C GLN A 126 -6.86 -5.58 -23.24
N ILE A 127 -5.83 -6.09 -22.56
CA ILE A 127 -4.81 -5.27 -21.87
C ILE A 127 -3.50 -5.13 -22.66
N GLY A 128 -3.48 -5.53 -23.94
CA GLY A 128 -2.34 -5.35 -24.84
C GLY A 128 -1.16 -6.30 -24.59
N MET A 129 -1.40 -7.44 -23.96
CA MET A 129 -0.40 -8.49 -23.72
C MET A 129 -0.47 -9.58 -24.80
N LYS A 130 0.63 -10.33 -24.93
CA LYS A 130 0.66 -11.55 -25.74
C LYS A 130 -0.07 -12.68 -24.98
N PRO A 131 -1.14 -13.30 -25.54
CA PRO A 131 -1.87 -14.39 -24.92
C PRO A 131 -0.98 -15.50 -24.34
N GLU A 132 -0.03 -15.97 -25.14
CA GLU A 132 0.84 -17.08 -24.81
C GLU A 132 1.75 -16.80 -23.60
N VAL A 133 2.10 -15.52 -23.36
CA VAL A 133 2.95 -15.13 -22.22
C VAL A 133 2.15 -15.11 -20.92
N LEU A 134 0.93 -14.58 -20.96
CA LEU A 134 0.06 -14.57 -19.78
C LEU A 134 -0.36 -15.99 -19.40
N GLU A 135 -0.73 -16.81 -20.37
CA GLU A 135 -1.11 -18.21 -20.15
C GLU A 135 0.02 -19.03 -19.53
N ASP A 136 1.25 -18.90 -20.04
CA ASP A 136 2.43 -19.55 -19.46
C ASP A 136 2.69 -19.08 -18.03
N THR A 137 2.54 -17.78 -17.77
CA THR A 137 2.72 -17.20 -16.43
C THR A 137 1.70 -17.75 -15.43
N ILE A 138 0.41 -17.81 -15.80
CA ILE A 138 -0.63 -18.35 -14.92
C ILE A 138 -0.46 -19.87 -14.73
N LYS A 139 -0.08 -20.60 -15.79
CA LYS A 139 0.22 -22.04 -15.68
C LYS A 139 1.36 -22.31 -14.69
N LYS A 140 2.45 -21.54 -14.76
CA LYS A 140 3.58 -21.64 -13.83
C LYS A 140 3.15 -21.30 -12.40
N TYR A 141 2.46 -20.18 -12.21
CA TYR A 141 1.94 -19.80 -10.90
C TYR A 141 1.07 -20.92 -10.29
N ASN A 142 0.14 -21.48 -11.06
CA ASN A 142 -0.70 -22.57 -10.58
C ASN A 142 0.11 -23.81 -10.18
N SER A 143 1.18 -24.14 -10.91
CA SER A 143 2.09 -25.23 -10.51
C SER A 143 2.85 -24.95 -9.21
N TYR A 144 3.13 -23.68 -8.90
CA TYR A 144 3.76 -23.27 -7.64
C TYR A 144 2.78 -23.39 -6.47
N VAL A 145 1.50 -23.07 -6.69
CA VAL A 145 0.44 -23.31 -5.69
C VAL A 145 0.32 -24.80 -5.38
N ASP A 146 0.32 -25.66 -6.41
CA ASP A 146 0.23 -27.12 -6.22
C ASP A 146 1.48 -27.69 -5.51
N ALA A 147 2.67 -27.15 -5.79
CA ALA A 147 3.92 -27.56 -5.15
C ALA A 147 4.10 -26.99 -3.73
N GLY A 148 3.41 -25.89 -3.39
CA GLY A 148 3.62 -25.15 -2.15
C GLY A 148 4.92 -24.34 -2.10
N GLU A 149 5.60 -24.17 -3.24
CA GLU A 149 6.87 -23.46 -3.38
C GLU A 149 6.89 -22.66 -4.69
N ASP A 150 7.38 -21.42 -4.63
CA ASP A 150 7.64 -20.57 -5.80
C ASP A 150 9.14 -20.42 -6.05
N PRO A 151 9.70 -21.23 -6.96
CA PRO A 151 11.12 -21.14 -7.30
C PRO A 151 11.48 -19.89 -8.10
N GLU A 152 10.48 -19.13 -8.60
CA GLU A 152 10.71 -17.96 -9.44
C GLU A 152 11.01 -16.71 -8.60
N PHE A 153 10.22 -16.47 -7.54
CA PHE A 153 10.38 -15.29 -6.68
C PHE A 153 10.41 -15.59 -5.18
N GLY A 154 10.26 -16.84 -4.75
CA GLY A 154 10.26 -17.21 -3.35
C GLY A 154 9.05 -16.67 -2.58
N LYS A 155 7.89 -16.51 -3.23
CA LYS A 155 6.64 -16.16 -2.52
C LYS A 155 6.33 -17.24 -1.49
N SER A 156 6.16 -16.83 -0.24
CA SER A 156 6.08 -17.73 0.92
C SER A 156 4.66 -18.14 1.31
N ALA A 157 3.65 -17.56 0.66
CA ALA A 157 2.25 -17.81 0.97
C ALA A 157 1.43 -17.84 -0.31
N PHE A 158 0.68 -18.92 -0.52
CA PHE A 158 -0.33 -19.08 -1.56
C PHE A 158 -1.62 -19.56 -0.94
N ASN A 159 -2.75 -19.28 -1.59
CA ASN A 159 -4.03 -19.80 -1.17
C ASN A 159 -4.79 -20.41 -2.36
N LEU A 160 -5.01 -19.66 -3.44
CA LEU A 160 -5.79 -20.12 -4.59
C LEU A 160 -4.99 -20.14 -5.90
N LYS A 161 -5.30 -21.12 -6.75
CA LYS A 161 -4.98 -21.11 -8.18
C LYS A 161 -5.87 -20.13 -8.94
N CYS A 162 -5.41 -19.73 -10.12
CA CYS A 162 -6.13 -18.91 -11.10
C CYS A 162 -6.46 -19.77 -12.32
N GLU A 163 -7.65 -20.40 -12.33
CA GLU A 163 -8.05 -21.38 -13.36
C GLU A 163 -9.56 -21.40 -13.66
N ALA A 164 -10.38 -20.66 -12.90
CA ALA A 164 -11.83 -20.64 -13.01
C ALA A 164 -12.34 -19.31 -13.60
N ALA A 165 -12.71 -19.33 -14.88
CA ALA A 165 -13.33 -18.18 -15.54
C ALA A 165 -14.59 -17.69 -14.78
N PRO A 166 -14.94 -16.39 -14.88
CA PRO A 166 -14.22 -15.34 -15.60
C PRO A 166 -12.89 -14.94 -14.98
N PHE A 167 -11.98 -14.46 -15.83
CA PHE A 167 -10.69 -13.89 -15.45
C PHE A 167 -10.75 -12.36 -15.46
N TYR A 168 -9.96 -11.75 -14.58
CA TYR A 168 -9.93 -10.33 -14.35
C TYR A 168 -8.50 -9.80 -14.36
N ALA A 169 -8.32 -8.60 -14.88
CA ALA A 169 -7.08 -7.84 -14.75
C ALA A 169 -7.39 -6.46 -14.18
N THR A 170 -6.78 -6.13 -13.04
CA THR A 170 -6.92 -4.83 -12.40
C THR A 170 -5.64 -4.03 -12.58
N PRO A 171 -5.63 -2.90 -13.29
CA PRO A 171 -4.45 -2.07 -13.47
C PRO A 171 -4.05 -1.41 -12.14
N ARG A 172 -2.76 -1.38 -11.82
CA ARG A 172 -2.22 -0.87 -10.56
C ARG A 172 -0.91 -0.08 -10.75
N LYS A 173 -0.65 0.83 -9.83
CA LYS A 173 0.59 1.62 -9.73
C LYS A 173 0.92 1.92 -8.27
N THR A 174 2.15 2.32 -8.02
CA THR A 174 2.58 2.86 -6.73
C THR A 174 2.01 4.26 -6.47
N ALA A 175 1.66 4.52 -5.21
CA ALA A 175 1.18 5.82 -4.74
C ALA A 175 1.90 6.25 -3.45
N ILE A 176 2.02 7.55 -3.23
CA ILE A 176 2.51 8.10 -1.94
C ILE A 176 1.47 7.79 -0.87
N HIS A 177 1.91 7.28 0.29
CA HIS A 177 0.99 6.79 1.31
C HIS A 177 1.18 7.41 2.68
N HIS A 178 2.41 7.46 3.20
CA HIS A 178 2.66 7.84 4.59
C HIS A 178 4.04 8.50 4.75
N THR A 179 4.15 9.49 5.63
CA THR A 179 5.42 10.12 6.00
C THR A 179 5.85 9.66 7.38
N MET A 180 6.92 8.89 7.49
CA MET A 180 7.40 8.36 8.78
C MET A 180 8.13 9.43 9.61
N GLY A 181 8.56 10.50 8.95
CA GLY A 181 9.17 11.65 9.59
C GLY A 181 8.16 12.69 10.06
N GLY A 182 8.58 13.50 11.02
CA GLY A 182 7.74 14.52 11.62
C GLY A 182 8.41 15.22 12.80
N LEU A 183 7.62 15.84 13.66
CA LEU A 183 8.07 16.48 14.90
C LEU A 183 8.71 15.44 15.82
N ARG A 184 9.91 15.73 16.34
CA ARG A 184 10.55 14.86 17.34
C ARG A 184 9.75 14.93 18.64
N ILE A 185 9.39 13.78 19.18
CA ILE A 185 8.74 13.66 20.49
C ILE A 185 9.53 12.74 21.43
N ASP A 186 9.32 12.89 22.73
CA ASP A 186 9.72 11.87 23.72
C ASP A 186 8.59 10.85 23.98
N THR A 187 8.83 9.91 24.91
CA THR A 187 7.86 8.87 25.28
C THR A 187 6.61 9.38 25.98
N LYS A 188 6.57 10.67 26.35
CA LYS A 188 5.38 11.36 26.89
C LYS A 188 4.71 12.24 25.84
N ALA A 189 5.06 12.08 24.55
CA ALA A 189 4.53 12.84 23.43
C ALA A 189 4.80 14.35 23.48
N ARG A 190 5.81 14.78 24.26
CA ARG A 190 6.24 16.19 24.33
C ARG A 190 7.14 16.51 23.16
N VAL A 191 6.89 17.64 22.49
CA VAL A 191 7.72 18.05 21.35
C VAL A 191 9.08 18.52 21.82
N ILE A 192 10.12 18.06 21.13
CA ILE A 192 11.52 18.35 21.42
C ILE A 192 12.04 19.39 20.42
N ASN A 193 12.73 20.41 20.92
CA ASN A 193 13.37 21.44 20.09
C ASN A 193 14.75 20.99 19.57
N LYS A 194 15.38 21.83 18.76
CA LYS A 194 16.69 21.55 18.14
C LYS A 194 17.84 21.41 19.15
N ASP A 195 17.69 21.97 20.35
CA ASP A 195 18.68 21.86 21.44
C ASP A 195 18.47 20.60 22.30
N GLY A 196 17.47 19.77 21.96
CA GLY A 196 17.13 18.56 22.70
C GLY A 196 16.25 18.79 23.94
N ALA A 197 15.76 20.02 24.14
CA ALA A 197 14.87 20.37 25.25
C ALA A 197 13.38 20.26 24.88
N VAL A 198 12.54 20.01 25.88
CA VAL A 198 11.07 20.01 25.71
C VAL A 198 10.57 21.43 25.45
N ILE A 199 9.70 21.59 24.45
CA ILE A 199 8.91 22.81 24.24
C ILE A 199 7.70 22.75 25.18
N LYS A 200 7.74 23.53 26.27
CA LYS A 200 6.70 23.52 27.30
C LYS A 200 5.33 23.83 26.69
N GLY A 201 4.36 22.96 26.94
CA GLY A 201 2.97 23.12 26.47
C GLY A 201 2.71 22.63 25.04
N LEU A 202 3.71 22.10 24.33
CA LEU A 202 3.55 21.57 22.98
C LEU A 202 3.67 20.04 22.95
N TYR A 203 2.66 19.39 22.39
CA TYR A 203 2.54 17.94 22.29
C TYR A 203 2.17 17.54 20.87
N ALA A 204 2.60 16.36 20.43
CA ALA A 204 2.29 15.84 19.10
C ALA A 204 2.03 14.33 19.15
N ALA A 205 1.10 13.85 18.34
CA ALA A 205 0.71 12.44 18.28
C ALA A 205 0.21 12.06 16.89
N GLY A 206 0.43 10.80 16.51
CA GLY A 206 0.10 10.28 15.18
C GLY A 206 1.11 10.70 14.12
N GLU A 207 0.69 10.69 12.85
CA GLU A 207 1.60 10.83 11.69
C GLU A 207 2.39 12.15 11.63
N ILE A 208 1.96 13.19 12.37
CA ILE A 208 2.75 14.43 12.52
C ILE A 208 4.03 14.21 13.35
N ALA A 209 4.10 13.17 14.18
CA ALA A 209 5.24 12.84 15.02
C ALA A 209 6.20 11.88 14.28
N GLY A 210 7.49 12.22 14.31
CA GLY A 210 8.54 11.44 13.67
C GLY A 210 9.21 10.44 14.62
N GLY A 211 9.82 9.41 14.04
CA GLY A 211 10.72 8.49 14.76
C GLY A 211 10.05 7.22 15.30
N ILE A 212 8.71 7.13 15.28
CA ILE A 212 7.95 5.97 15.73
C ILE A 212 8.13 4.78 14.78
N HIS A 213 8.07 5.05 13.47
CA HIS A 213 8.06 4.03 12.41
C HIS A 213 9.42 3.84 11.72
N ALA A 214 10.47 4.50 12.23
CA ALA A 214 11.81 4.51 11.64
C ALA A 214 11.78 4.74 10.11
N GLY A 215 12.42 3.85 9.33
CA GLY A 215 12.49 3.97 7.87
C GLY A 215 11.32 3.35 7.10
N ASN A 216 10.48 2.51 7.73
CA ASN A 216 9.39 1.81 7.04
C ASN A 216 8.29 1.39 8.04
N ARG A 217 7.06 1.86 7.82
CA ARG A 217 5.93 1.54 8.70
C ARG A 217 5.27 0.20 8.36
N LEU A 218 5.09 -0.68 9.34
CA LEU A 218 4.30 -1.91 9.14
C LEU A 218 2.80 -1.60 8.98
N GLY A 219 2.10 -2.45 8.21
CA GLY A 219 0.65 -2.38 8.06
C GLY A 219 -0.05 -2.46 9.44
N GLY A 220 -1.02 -1.58 9.69
CA GLY A 220 -1.75 -1.52 10.96
C GLY A 220 -1.09 -0.66 12.06
N ASN A 221 0.24 -0.49 12.07
CA ASN A 221 0.93 0.25 13.13
C ASN A 221 0.53 1.73 13.22
N SER A 222 0.10 2.37 12.14
CA SER A 222 -0.36 3.77 12.20
C SER A 222 -1.61 3.92 13.07
N LEU A 223 -2.54 2.95 13.03
CA LEU A 223 -3.73 2.99 13.89
C LEU A 223 -3.36 2.79 15.36
N ALA A 224 -2.46 1.84 15.64
CA ALA A 224 -1.94 1.63 16.99
C ALA A 224 -1.24 2.88 17.53
N ASP A 225 -0.43 3.55 16.71
CA ASP A 225 0.23 4.81 17.01
C ASP A 225 -0.77 5.91 17.39
N ILE A 226 -1.72 6.26 16.51
CA ILE A 226 -2.63 7.40 16.77
C ILE A 226 -3.45 7.21 18.06
N PHE A 227 -3.91 5.99 18.35
CA PHE A 227 -4.67 5.72 19.57
C PHE A 227 -3.79 5.74 20.81
N THR A 228 -2.56 5.22 20.72
CA THR A 228 -1.63 5.15 21.84
C THR A 228 -1.04 6.51 22.17
N PHE A 229 -0.37 7.16 21.21
CA PHE A 229 0.28 8.44 21.43
C PHE A 229 -0.74 9.58 21.58
N GLY A 230 -1.91 9.49 20.94
CA GLY A 230 -2.99 10.45 21.17
C GLY A 230 -3.44 10.47 22.63
N ARG A 231 -3.61 9.29 23.24
CA ARG A 231 -3.97 9.17 24.66
C ARG A 231 -2.83 9.59 25.59
N ILE A 232 -1.58 9.25 25.27
CA ILE A 232 -0.40 9.68 26.03
C ILE A 232 -0.26 11.21 26.03
N ALA A 233 -0.39 11.84 24.86
CA ALA A 233 -0.31 13.29 24.71
C ALA A 233 -1.37 14.00 25.57
N ALA A 234 -2.63 13.54 25.50
CA ALA A 234 -3.72 14.10 26.28
C ALA A 234 -3.48 13.98 27.79
N ASN A 235 -3.09 12.79 28.27
CA ASN A 235 -2.85 12.55 29.69
C ASN A 235 -1.67 13.39 30.21
N THR A 236 -0.60 13.52 29.42
CA THR A 236 0.59 14.30 29.80
C THR A 236 0.25 15.79 29.83
N ALA A 237 -0.45 16.30 28.81
CA ALA A 237 -0.91 17.68 28.77
C ALA A 237 -1.80 18.04 29.97
N PHE A 238 -2.72 17.15 30.36
CA PHE A 238 -3.56 17.36 31.54
C PHE A 238 -2.75 17.37 32.83
N ALA A 239 -1.83 16.42 33.02
CA ALA A 239 -1.01 16.33 34.22
C ALA A 239 -0.06 17.53 34.38
N GLU A 240 0.60 17.97 33.30
CA GLU A 240 1.54 19.10 33.34
C GLU A 240 0.83 20.46 33.42
N LYS A 241 -0.44 20.55 33.07
CA LYS A 241 -1.25 21.77 33.27
C LYS A 241 -1.66 21.98 34.74
N ASN A 242 -1.84 20.89 35.48
CA ASN A 242 -2.33 20.91 36.86
C ASN A 242 -1.21 20.86 37.92
N ASN A 243 0.06 20.91 37.49
CA ASN A 243 1.25 21.04 38.33
C ASN A 243 1.88 22.43 38.13
#